data_AF-A0A2N6EVF4-F1
#
_entry.id   AF-A0A2N6EVF4-F1
#
_cell.length_a   1.000
_cell.length_b   1.000
_cell.length_c   1.000
_cell.angle_alpha   90.00
_cell.angle_beta   90.00
_cell.angle_gamma   90.00
#
_symmetry.space_group_name_H-M   'P 1'
#
loop_
_entity.id
_entity.type
_entity.pdbx_description
1 polymer ?
#
loop_
_entity_poly.entity_id
_entity_poly.type
_entity_poly.pdbx_seq_one_letter_code
_entity_poly.pdbx_strand_id
1 'polypeptide(L)'
;ISCADRLRSAGFHTVTIDSDILETDYNRFLVKQITFTATTLELVDQNDHHLTLPYAVITLLLRGAGILTTTALETTTKKEFALGRAVATGGLMMRKKVTSVTASTTQDRQPFCHLYAPEQPAIVLRQSEIDYSALGENRQLSREANFTWICNELRRRCVAAQWDDRLQTRPGLAQVLGPAFDPERHIDIAIALVSQSLLSTKADSPS
;
A
#
# COMPACT_ATOMS: atom_id res chain seq x y z
N ILE A 1 -32.08 16.02 -5.19
CA ILE A 1 -31.60 15.29 -4.00
C ILE A 1 -30.52 14.33 -4.47
N SER A 2 -29.29 14.48 -4.01
CA SER A 2 -28.19 13.60 -4.43
C SER A 2 -28.37 12.18 -3.83
N CYS A 3 -27.68 11.18 -4.39
CA CYS A 3 -27.67 9.84 -3.79
C CYS A 3 -27.19 9.87 -2.33
N ALA A 4 -26.19 10.72 -2.05
CA ALA A 4 -25.67 10.91 -0.70
C ALA A 4 -26.72 11.49 0.26
N ASP A 5 -27.49 12.48 -0.16
CA ASP A 5 -28.56 13.06 0.67
C ASP A 5 -29.64 12.02 0.98
N ARG A 6 -30.00 11.16 0.00
CA ARG A 6 -30.95 10.06 0.23
C ARG A 6 -30.43 9.06 1.26
N LEU A 7 -29.15 8.73 1.23
CA LEU A 7 -28.52 7.82 2.18
C LEU A 7 -28.48 8.43 3.59
N ARG A 8 -28.10 9.71 3.72
CA ARG A 8 -28.14 10.42 5.01
C ARG A 8 -29.56 10.47 5.58
N SER A 9 -30.56 10.80 4.76
CA SER A 9 -31.97 10.80 5.19
C SER A 9 -32.49 9.43 5.58
N ALA A 10 -31.88 8.35 5.10
CA ALA A 10 -32.18 6.97 5.50
C ALA A 10 -31.39 6.51 6.74
N GLY A 11 -30.62 7.39 7.39
CA GLY A 11 -29.87 7.10 8.62
C GLY A 11 -28.47 6.54 8.41
N PHE A 12 -27.94 6.55 7.17
CA PHE A 12 -26.58 6.09 6.89
C PHE A 12 -25.57 7.23 7.05
N HIS A 13 -24.46 6.95 7.73
CA HIS A 13 -23.28 7.80 7.65
C HIS A 13 -22.71 7.74 6.23
N THR A 14 -22.66 8.90 5.58
CA THR A 14 -22.33 8.98 4.16
C THR A 14 -21.14 9.91 3.96
N VAL A 15 -20.06 9.37 3.38
CA VAL A 15 -18.88 10.11 2.93
C VAL A 15 -18.96 10.24 1.42
N THR A 16 -18.75 11.45 0.90
CA THR A 16 -18.68 11.72 -0.54
C THR A 16 -17.25 12.10 -0.90
N ILE A 17 -16.62 11.27 -1.72
CA ILE A 17 -15.28 11.53 -2.23
C ILE A 17 -15.47 12.06 -3.66
N ASP A 18 -15.06 13.31 -3.88
CA ASP A 18 -14.98 13.85 -5.23
C ASP A 18 -13.81 13.20 -5.98
N SER A 19 -13.99 12.88 -7.25
CA SER A 19 -12.93 12.27 -8.06
C SER A 19 -11.72 13.18 -8.18
N ASP A 20 -11.93 14.49 -8.14
CA ASP A 20 -10.88 15.50 -8.25
C ASP A 20 -10.06 15.63 -6.95
N ILE A 21 -10.60 15.11 -5.83
CA ILE A 21 -9.98 15.09 -4.51
C ILE A 21 -9.33 13.72 -4.22
N LEU A 22 -9.55 12.71 -5.07
CA LEU A 22 -8.92 11.41 -4.88
C LEU A 22 -7.41 11.57 -4.87
N GLU A 23 -6.80 11.29 -3.72
CA GLU A 23 -5.37 11.42 -3.50
C GLU A 23 -4.62 10.52 -4.48
N THR A 24 -4.14 11.08 -5.57
CA THR A 24 -3.16 10.44 -6.44
C THR A 24 -1.76 10.85 -5.97
N ASP A 25 -0.74 10.09 -6.36
CA ASP A 25 0.65 10.39 -6.03
C ASP A 25 1.10 11.80 -6.47
N TYR A 26 0.40 12.43 -7.42
CA TYR A 26 0.66 13.80 -7.85
C TYR A 26 0.42 14.85 -6.75
N ASN A 27 -0.50 14.59 -5.81
CA ASN A 27 -0.88 15.51 -4.73
C ASN A 27 -0.31 15.09 -3.35
N ARG A 28 0.62 14.14 -3.32
CA ARG A 28 1.19 13.58 -2.10
C ARG A 28 2.63 14.04 -1.90
N PHE A 29 3.02 14.24 -0.64
CA PHE A 29 4.43 14.41 -0.28
C PHE A 29 5.06 13.02 -0.16
N LEU A 30 5.73 12.55 -1.21
CA LEU A 30 6.36 11.22 -1.26
C LEU A 30 7.73 11.24 -0.57
N VAL A 31 7.81 10.66 0.63
CA VAL A 31 9.00 10.71 1.47
C VAL A 31 10.12 9.82 0.92
N LYS A 32 11.27 10.44 0.65
CA LYS A 32 12.55 9.80 0.30
C LYS A 32 13.43 9.64 1.53
N GLN A 33 13.53 10.64 2.39
CA GLN A 33 14.32 10.57 3.63
C GLN A 33 13.50 11.01 4.85
N ILE A 34 13.80 10.38 5.98
CA ILE A 34 13.12 10.59 7.26
C ILE A 34 14.15 10.66 8.38
N THR A 35 14.04 11.70 9.21
CA THR A 35 14.87 11.88 10.41
C THR A 35 13.98 12.15 11.61
N PHE A 36 14.27 11.45 12.71
CA PHE A 36 13.54 11.57 13.95
C PHE A 36 14.32 12.43 14.96
N THR A 37 13.86 13.65 15.23
CA THR A 37 14.46 14.53 16.26
C THR A 37 13.69 14.42 17.58
N ALA A 38 14.16 15.08 18.64
CA ALA A 38 13.50 15.01 19.94
C ALA A 38 12.01 15.44 19.90
N THR A 39 11.65 16.40 19.05
CA THR A 39 10.31 17.03 19.04
C THR A 39 9.65 17.04 17.66
N THR A 40 10.41 16.82 16.59
CA THR A 40 9.93 16.93 15.22
C THR A 40 10.29 15.72 14.38
N LEU A 41 9.46 15.48 13.38
CA LEU A 41 9.72 14.63 12.23
C LEU A 41 10.25 15.51 11.10
N GLU A 42 11.44 15.20 10.61
CA GLU A 42 12.02 15.88 9.46
C GLU A 42 11.95 14.96 8.25
N LEU A 43 11.43 15.48 7.14
CA LEU A 43 11.13 14.74 5.93
C LEU A 43 11.73 15.45 4.71
N VAL A 44 12.18 14.64 3.76
CA VAL A 44 12.61 15.10 2.44
C VAL A 44 11.90 14.28 1.38
N ASP A 45 11.32 14.93 0.37
CA ASP A 45 10.65 14.25 -0.74
C ASP A 45 11.64 13.84 -1.87
N GLN A 46 11.10 13.28 -2.95
CA GLN A 46 11.90 12.88 -4.12
C GLN A 46 12.52 14.07 -4.89
N ASN A 47 11.99 15.29 -4.71
CA ASN A 47 12.45 16.52 -5.33
C ASN A 47 13.33 17.37 -4.38
N ASP A 48 13.77 16.79 -3.27
CA ASP A 48 14.54 17.43 -2.21
C ASP A 48 13.82 18.61 -1.53
N HIS A 49 12.48 18.63 -1.56
CA HIS A 49 11.70 19.53 -0.72
C HIS A 49 11.71 19.05 0.74
N HIS A 50 11.85 20.00 1.66
CA HIS A 50 11.92 19.72 3.09
C HIS A 50 10.60 20.03 3.79
N LEU A 51 10.20 19.14 4.69
CA LEU A 51 9.05 19.33 5.57
C LEU A 51 9.41 18.94 7.00
N THR A 52 9.13 19.84 7.95
CA THR A 52 9.35 19.60 9.39
C THR A 52 8.03 19.66 10.13
N LEU A 53 7.68 18.59 10.84
CA LEU A 53 6.41 18.48 11.56
C LEU A 53 6.64 18.18 13.04
N PRO A 54 6.08 18.98 13.97
CA PRO A 54 5.98 18.56 15.35
C PRO A 54 5.16 17.26 15.46
N TYR A 55 5.58 16.30 16.26
CA TYR A 55 4.82 15.05 16.41
C TYR A 55 3.37 15.27 16.88
N ALA A 56 3.15 16.36 17.64
CA ALA A 56 1.85 16.72 18.20
C ALA A 56 0.82 17.16 17.14
N VAL A 57 1.24 17.60 15.95
CA VAL A 57 0.29 18.04 14.91
C VAL A 57 -0.16 16.90 14.00
N ILE A 58 0.51 15.75 14.04
CA ILE A 58 0.14 14.58 13.24
C ILE A 58 -1.15 13.99 13.86
N THR A 59 -2.20 13.88 13.05
CA THR A 59 -3.55 13.50 13.51
C THR A 59 -3.90 12.06 13.17
N LEU A 60 -3.34 11.51 12.09
CA LEU A 60 -3.59 10.14 11.64
C LEU A 60 -2.32 9.52 11.06
N LEU A 61 -2.07 8.28 11.48
CA LEU A 61 -1.12 7.34 10.90
C LEU A 61 -1.92 6.18 10.29
N LEU A 62 -1.92 6.07 8.96
CA LEU A 62 -2.64 5.03 8.23
C LEU A 62 -1.64 4.09 7.55
N ARG A 63 -1.52 2.86 8.05
CA ARG A 63 -0.63 1.83 7.50
C ARG A 63 -1.40 0.91 6.56
N GLY A 64 -0.79 0.58 5.42
CA GLY A 64 -1.39 -0.33 4.45
C GLY A 64 -0.37 -1.04 3.58
N ALA A 65 -0.88 -1.87 2.66
CA ALA A 65 -0.06 -2.47 1.62
C ALA A 65 -0.84 -2.57 0.32
N GLY A 66 -0.31 -1.97 -0.74
CA GLY A 66 -0.76 -2.25 -2.10
C GLY A 66 -0.44 -3.69 -2.49
N ILE A 67 -1.25 -4.27 -3.37
CA ILE A 67 -1.03 -5.64 -3.88
C ILE A 67 -0.83 -5.53 -5.39
N LEU A 68 0.38 -5.85 -5.85
CA LEU A 68 0.67 -5.97 -7.27
C LEU A 68 0.67 -7.46 -7.64
N THR A 69 -0.34 -7.90 -8.38
CA THR A 69 -0.38 -9.27 -8.93
C THR A 69 0.27 -9.28 -10.30
N THR A 70 1.43 -9.93 -10.41
CA THR A 70 2.10 -10.18 -11.68
C THR A 70 1.87 -11.62 -12.09
N THR A 71 1.22 -11.85 -13.22
CA THR A 71 1.07 -13.18 -13.81
C THR A 71 2.15 -13.39 -14.86
N ALA A 72 3.18 -14.17 -14.54
CA ALA A 72 4.17 -14.62 -15.51
C ALA A 72 3.70 -15.95 -16.13
N LEU A 73 3.60 -16.00 -17.46
CA LEU A 73 3.38 -17.26 -18.19
C LEU A 73 4.73 -17.93 -18.42
N GLU A 74 5.16 -18.80 -17.51
CA GLU A 74 6.36 -19.62 -17.72
C GLU A 74 6.04 -20.77 -18.68
N THR A 75 6.53 -20.66 -19.91
CA THR A 75 6.46 -21.76 -20.89
C THR A 75 7.63 -22.71 -20.65
N THR A 76 7.42 -23.74 -19.83
CA THR A 76 8.43 -24.79 -19.63
C THR A 76 8.33 -25.81 -20.76
N THR A 77 9.31 -25.81 -21.67
CA THR A 77 9.45 -26.84 -22.71
C THR A 77 10.26 -28.02 -22.15
N LYS A 78 9.60 -29.16 -21.90
CA LYS A 78 10.31 -30.42 -21.59
C LYS A 78 10.36 -31.32 -22.83
N LYS A 79 11.51 -31.93 -23.07
CA LYS A 79 11.70 -32.97 -24.09
C LYS A 79 11.62 -34.32 -23.39
N GLU A 80 10.59 -35.09 -23.70
CA GLU A 80 10.42 -36.44 -23.14
C GLU A 80 10.71 -37.51 -24.20
N PHE A 81 11.35 -38.60 -23.78
CA PHE A 81 11.64 -39.75 -24.62
C PHE A 81 10.40 -40.63 -24.76
N ALA A 82 9.91 -40.79 -25.99
CA ALA A 82 8.76 -41.66 -26.29
C ALA A 82 9.22 -43.12 -26.47
N LEU A 83 9.60 -43.77 -25.36
CA LEU A 83 10.04 -45.18 -25.34
C LEU A 83 9.04 -46.15 -26.00
N GLY A 84 7.74 -45.89 -25.90
CA GLY A 84 6.70 -46.75 -26.48
C GLY A 84 6.55 -46.70 -28.02
N ARG A 85 7.16 -45.73 -28.71
CA ARG A 85 7.04 -45.57 -30.19
C ARG A 85 8.27 -46.06 -30.98
N ALA A 86 9.35 -46.42 -30.30
CA ALA A 86 10.58 -46.88 -30.94
C ALA A 86 10.46 -48.27 -31.58
N VAL A 87 9.56 -49.13 -31.04
CA VAL A 87 9.40 -50.51 -31.52
C VAL A 87 8.64 -50.56 -32.86
N ALA A 88 7.76 -49.61 -33.15
CA ALA A 88 6.93 -49.60 -34.35
C ALA A 88 7.59 -48.95 -35.59
N THR A 89 8.77 -48.32 -35.45
CA THR A 89 9.40 -47.50 -36.51
C THR A 89 10.79 -47.95 -36.94
N GLY A 90 11.21 -49.17 -36.56
CA GLY A 90 12.48 -49.74 -37.02
C GLY A 90 13.73 -49.01 -36.51
N GLY A 91 13.69 -48.40 -35.32
CA GLY A 91 14.87 -47.82 -34.67
C GLY A 91 15.04 -46.30 -34.80
N LEU A 92 14.09 -45.56 -35.38
CA LEU A 92 14.15 -44.10 -35.44
C LEU A 92 13.52 -43.47 -34.17
N MET A 93 14.35 -42.89 -33.31
CA MET A 93 13.93 -42.18 -32.10
C MET A 93 13.11 -40.92 -32.44
N MET A 94 11.79 -40.99 -32.33
CA MET A 94 10.93 -39.81 -32.38
C MET A 94 10.90 -39.12 -31.00
N ARG A 95 11.42 -37.88 -30.95
CA ARG A 95 11.40 -37.02 -29.75
C ARG A 95 10.03 -36.35 -29.61
N LYS A 96 9.37 -36.47 -28.45
CA LYS A 96 8.13 -35.74 -28.14
C LYS A 96 8.50 -34.42 -27.46
N LYS A 97 8.13 -33.29 -28.07
CA LYS A 97 8.19 -31.97 -27.43
C LYS A 97 6.89 -31.77 -26.66
N VAL A 98 6.96 -31.61 -25.34
CA VAL A 98 5.81 -31.25 -24.51
C VAL A 98 5.99 -29.81 -24.06
N THR A 99 5.07 -28.94 -24.49
CA THR A 99 5.00 -27.55 -24.04
C THR A 99 4.04 -27.50 -22.86
N SER A 100 4.54 -27.27 -21.65
CA SER A 100 3.71 -26.98 -20.48
C SER A 100 3.72 -25.47 -20.25
N VAL A 101 2.55 -24.85 -20.27
CA VAL A 101 2.37 -23.45 -19.88
C VAL A 101 2.04 -23.46 -18.39
N THR A 102 2.98 -23.04 -17.56
CA THR A 102 2.78 -22.88 -16.13
C THR A 102 2.61 -21.38 -15.87
N ALA A 103 1.39 -20.95 -15.52
CA ALA A 103 1.20 -19.60 -15.01
C ALA A 103 1.76 -19.54 -13.59
N SER A 104 2.84 -18.79 -13.37
CA SER A 104 3.32 -18.42 -12.05
C SER A 104 2.77 -17.04 -11.71
N THR A 105 1.92 -16.98 -10.68
CA THR A 105 1.41 -15.72 -10.15
C THR A 105 2.31 -15.29 -9.01
N THR A 106 3.03 -14.18 -9.17
CA THR A 106 3.78 -13.54 -8.09
C THR A 106 2.96 -12.38 -7.56
N GLN A 107 2.63 -12.41 -6.28
CA GLN A 107 1.97 -11.32 -5.58
C GLN A 107 3.04 -10.52 -4.84
N ASP A 108 3.31 -9.31 -5.30
CA ASP A 108 4.21 -8.40 -4.60
C ASP A 108 3.38 -7.45 -3.70
N ARG A 109 3.83 -7.29 -2.46
CA ARG A 109 3.17 -6.39 -1.50
C ARG A 109 3.98 -5.11 -1.45
N GLN A 110 3.29 -3.98 -1.54
CA GLN A 110 3.89 -2.65 -1.48
C GLN A 110 3.45 -1.94 -0.20
N PRO A 111 4.11 -2.18 0.95
CA PRO A 111 3.81 -1.50 2.20
C PRO A 111 3.98 0.01 2.12
N PHE A 112 3.04 0.70 2.74
CA PHE A 112 3.05 2.15 2.87
C PHE A 112 2.54 2.59 4.25
N CYS A 113 2.86 3.83 4.61
CA CYS A 113 2.30 4.53 5.76
C CYS A 113 2.01 5.98 5.37
N HIS A 114 0.76 6.39 5.52
CA HIS A 114 0.32 7.76 5.33
C HIS A 114 0.29 8.49 6.66
N LEU A 115 0.77 9.73 6.65
CA LEU A 115 0.68 10.68 7.74
C LEU A 115 -0.21 11.82 7.30
N TYR A 116 -1.13 12.23 8.18
CA TYR A 116 -1.97 13.39 7.98
C TYR A 116 -1.72 14.40 9.09
N ALA A 117 -1.55 15.67 8.69
CA ALA A 117 -1.43 16.81 9.57
C ALA A 117 -2.26 17.98 8.97
N PRO A 118 -2.77 18.90 9.80
CA PRO A 118 -3.53 20.06 9.32
C PRO A 118 -2.73 20.87 8.30
N GLU A 119 -3.40 21.34 7.25
CA GLU A 119 -2.85 22.21 6.19
C GLU A 119 -1.67 21.60 5.40
N GLN A 120 -1.40 20.31 5.56
CA GLN A 120 -0.40 19.58 4.80
C GLN A 120 -1.05 18.66 3.77
N PRO A 121 -0.41 18.43 2.61
CA PRO A 121 -0.79 17.31 1.75
C PRO A 121 -0.64 15.99 2.51
N ALA A 122 -1.27 14.92 2.01
CA ALA A 122 -1.02 13.58 2.52
C ALA A 122 0.47 13.24 2.34
N ILE A 123 1.13 12.88 3.43
CA ILE A 123 2.55 12.53 3.46
C ILE A 123 2.66 11.02 3.41
N VAL A 124 3.42 10.48 2.46
CA VAL A 124 3.42 9.05 2.17
C VAL A 124 4.82 8.48 2.26
N LEU A 125 4.97 7.47 3.11
CA LEU A 125 6.16 6.65 3.22
C LEU A 125 5.90 5.33 2.49
N ARG A 126 6.55 5.12 1.35
CA ARG A 126 6.53 3.83 0.64
C ARG A 126 7.79 3.04 1.00
N GLN A 127 7.63 1.77 1.41
CA GLN A 127 8.77 0.94 1.81
C GLN A 127 9.86 0.88 0.73
N SER A 128 9.49 0.89 -0.55
CA SER A 128 10.38 0.83 -1.71
C SER A 128 11.11 2.14 -2.02
N GLU A 129 10.64 3.27 -1.52
CA GLU A 129 11.13 4.61 -1.92
C GLU A 129 12.00 5.30 -0.88
N ILE A 130 11.95 4.82 0.37
CA ILE A 130 12.79 5.37 1.45
C ILE A 130 14.26 4.99 1.25
N ASP A 131 15.12 5.99 1.40
CA ASP A 131 16.55 5.86 1.62
C ASP A 131 16.82 5.60 3.12
N TYR A 132 17.01 4.32 3.45
CA TYR A 132 17.27 3.87 4.81
C TYR A 132 18.68 4.18 5.32
N SER A 133 19.58 4.72 4.48
CA SER A 133 20.91 5.14 4.97
C SER A 133 20.81 6.28 5.98
N ALA A 134 19.78 7.12 5.88
CA ALA A 134 19.48 8.22 6.79
C ALA A 134 19.16 7.77 8.23
N LEU A 135 18.88 6.48 8.47
CA LEU A 135 18.59 5.96 9.81
C LEU A 135 19.84 5.81 10.70
N GLY A 136 21.04 5.91 10.13
CA GLY A 136 22.30 5.80 10.88
C GLY A 136 22.39 4.50 11.70
N GLU A 137 22.69 4.62 12.98
CA GLU A 137 22.83 3.48 13.91
C GLU A 137 21.53 2.70 14.13
N ASN A 138 20.37 3.31 13.84
CA ASN A 138 19.07 2.64 13.95
C ASN A 138 18.72 1.79 12.72
N ARG A 139 19.59 1.77 11.70
CA ARG A 139 19.36 1.01 10.47
C ARG A 139 19.35 -0.49 10.77
N GLN A 140 18.27 -1.13 10.33
CA GLN A 140 18.03 -2.56 10.41
C GLN A 140 18.60 -3.32 9.20
N LEU A 141 18.70 -4.64 9.32
CA LEU A 141 19.30 -5.53 8.31
C LEU A 141 18.52 -5.61 6.98
N SER A 142 17.20 -5.40 7.00
CA SER A 142 16.34 -5.51 5.81
C SER A 142 15.45 -4.28 5.63
N ARG A 143 15.00 -4.01 4.40
CA ARG A 143 14.05 -2.92 4.12
C ARG A 143 12.76 -3.08 4.93
N GLU A 144 12.29 -4.31 5.12
CA GLU A 144 11.11 -4.64 5.93
C GLU A 144 11.29 -4.33 7.41
N ALA A 145 12.43 -4.73 7.98
CA ALA A 145 12.75 -4.41 9.36
C ALA A 145 12.88 -2.90 9.56
N ASN A 146 13.52 -2.19 8.62
CA ASN A 146 13.63 -0.73 8.66
C ASN A 146 12.26 -0.04 8.61
N PHE A 147 11.41 -0.43 7.66
CA PHE A 147 10.08 0.16 7.52
C PHE A 147 9.18 -0.10 8.73
N THR A 148 9.25 -1.32 9.27
CA THR A 148 8.53 -1.67 10.51
C THR A 148 9.05 -0.85 11.69
N TRP A 149 10.37 -0.67 11.81
CA TRP A 149 10.97 0.18 12.83
C TRP A 149 10.46 1.63 12.70
N ILE A 150 10.46 2.21 11.49
CA ILE A 150 9.94 3.56 11.23
C ILE A 150 8.48 3.67 11.67
N CYS A 151 7.62 2.73 11.27
CA CYS A 151 6.20 2.74 11.63
C CYS A 151 5.99 2.68 13.15
N ASN A 152 6.76 1.84 13.85
CA ASN A 152 6.69 1.73 15.30
C ASN A 152 7.16 3.02 15.98
N GLU A 153 8.21 3.64 15.45
CA GLU A 153 8.74 4.88 15.99
C GLU A 153 7.80 6.07 15.77
N LEU A 154 7.16 6.16 14.59
CA LEU A 154 6.09 7.12 14.34
C LEU A 154 4.94 6.93 15.34
N ARG A 155 4.45 5.70 15.52
CA ARG A 155 3.38 5.39 16.49
C ARG A 155 3.78 5.76 17.92
N ARG A 156 5.04 5.52 18.31
CA ARG A 156 5.55 5.83 19.64
C ARG A 156 5.63 7.33 19.90
N ARG A 157 6.05 8.12 18.91
CA ARG A 157 6.25 9.58 19.06
C ARG A 157 4.99 10.40 18.80
N CYS A 158 4.12 9.96 17.89
CA CYS A 158 2.87 10.64 17.54
C CYS A 158 1.72 10.13 18.43
N VAL A 159 1.84 10.31 19.74
CA VAL A 159 0.88 9.75 20.72
C VAL A 159 -0.55 10.27 20.57
N ALA A 160 -0.73 11.45 19.98
CA ALA A 160 -2.03 12.07 19.71
C ALA A 160 -2.63 11.65 18.36
N ALA A 161 -1.87 10.95 17.52
CA ALA A 161 -2.33 10.50 16.22
C ALA A 161 -3.15 9.21 16.37
N GLN A 162 -4.25 9.12 15.63
CA GLN A 162 -4.95 7.85 15.47
C GLN A 162 -4.06 6.89 14.68
N TRP A 163 -4.04 5.61 15.08
CA TRP A 163 -3.34 4.55 14.35
C TRP A 163 -4.37 3.63 13.71
N ASP A 164 -4.32 3.48 12.39
CA ASP A 164 -5.15 2.54 11.65
C ASP A 164 -4.30 1.72 10.69
N ASP A 165 -4.42 0.39 10.77
CA ASP A 165 -3.68 -0.56 9.93
C ASP A 165 -4.59 -1.55 9.20
N ARG A 166 -5.89 -1.26 9.10
CA ARG A 166 -6.87 -2.17 8.49
C ARG A 166 -6.57 -2.43 7.01
N LEU A 167 -5.90 -1.48 6.34
CA LEU A 167 -5.51 -1.57 4.93
C LEU A 167 -4.26 -2.45 4.71
N GLN A 168 -3.68 -3.02 5.76
CA GLN A 168 -2.49 -3.86 5.63
C GLN A 168 -2.81 -5.21 5.00
N THR A 169 -4.05 -5.70 5.11
CA THR A 169 -4.44 -7.06 4.66
C THR A 169 -5.52 -7.01 3.59
N ARG A 170 -5.53 -8.03 2.71
CA ARG A 170 -6.58 -8.18 1.67
C ARG A 170 -8.00 -8.23 2.26
N PRO A 171 -8.27 -8.96 3.36
CA PRO A 171 -9.58 -8.93 4.01
C PRO A 171 -9.98 -7.54 4.52
N GLY A 172 -9.07 -6.81 5.16
CA GLY A 172 -9.37 -5.45 5.65
C GLY A 172 -9.62 -4.46 4.52
N LEU A 173 -8.87 -4.57 3.41
CA LEU A 173 -9.14 -3.81 2.19
C LEU A 173 -10.52 -4.14 1.61
N ALA A 174 -10.86 -5.42 1.45
CA ALA A 174 -12.15 -5.85 0.93
C ALA A 174 -13.32 -5.40 1.83
N GLN A 175 -13.13 -5.37 3.15
CA GLN A 175 -14.12 -4.86 4.09
C GLN A 175 -14.39 -3.36 3.91
N VAL A 176 -13.35 -2.56 3.64
CA VAL A 176 -13.49 -1.12 3.39
C VAL A 176 -14.14 -0.84 2.04
N LEU A 177 -13.72 -1.55 1.00
CA LEU A 177 -14.16 -1.32 -0.38
C LEU A 177 -15.51 -1.95 -0.71
N GLY A 178 -15.90 -3.01 0.02
CA GLY A 178 -17.08 -3.80 -0.30
C GLY A 178 -16.95 -4.54 -1.64
N PRO A 179 -18.06 -5.10 -2.17
CA PRO A 179 -18.04 -5.97 -3.34
C PRO A 179 -17.86 -5.21 -4.67
N ALA A 180 -18.00 -3.88 -4.67
CA ALA A 180 -18.01 -3.07 -5.90
C ALA A 180 -16.61 -2.78 -6.45
N PHE A 181 -15.58 -2.84 -5.61
CA PHE A 181 -14.22 -2.44 -5.98
C PHE A 181 -13.22 -3.55 -5.73
N ASP A 182 -12.29 -3.72 -6.67
CA ASP A 182 -11.16 -4.63 -6.55
C ASP A 182 -10.08 -4.03 -5.62
N PRO A 183 -9.73 -4.68 -4.49
CA PRO A 183 -8.66 -4.24 -3.57
C PRO A 183 -7.31 -3.96 -4.22
N GLU A 184 -6.97 -4.67 -5.30
CA GLU A 184 -5.67 -4.53 -5.95
C GLU A 184 -5.59 -3.28 -6.84
N ARG A 185 -6.75 -2.83 -7.35
CA ARG A 185 -6.84 -1.70 -8.29
C ARG A 185 -7.31 -0.40 -7.65
N HIS A 186 -7.96 -0.49 -6.49
CA HIS A 186 -8.65 0.64 -5.86
C HIS A 186 -8.14 0.96 -4.46
N ILE A 187 -6.84 0.73 -4.22
CA ILE A 187 -6.20 1.03 -2.94
C ILE A 187 -6.35 2.51 -2.55
N ASP A 188 -6.25 3.44 -3.50
CA ASP A 188 -6.39 4.88 -3.23
C ASP A 188 -7.82 5.24 -2.78
N ILE A 189 -8.84 4.53 -3.28
CA ILE A 189 -10.22 4.68 -2.81
C ILE A 189 -10.33 4.21 -1.36
N ALA A 190 -9.70 3.07 -1.02
CA ALA A 190 -9.71 2.57 0.35
C ALA A 190 -8.99 3.54 1.31
N ILE A 191 -7.86 4.10 0.89
CA ILE A 191 -7.11 5.13 1.64
C ILE A 191 -8.00 6.36 1.87
N ALA A 192 -8.63 6.89 0.82
CA ALA A 192 -9.49 8.07 0.91
C ALA A 192 -10.70 7.84 1.83
N LEU A 193 -11.35 6.67 1.73
CA LEU A 193 -12.49 6.31 2.59
C LEU A 193 -12.11 6.27 4.07
N VAL A 194 -11.00 5.60 4.40
CA VAL A 194 -10.56 5.46 5.80
C VAL A 194 -10.10 6.80 6.35
N SER A 195 -9.23 7.52 5.63
CA SER A 195 -8.72 8.82 6.06
C SER A 195 -9.84 9.84 6.27
N GLN A 196 -10.76 10.01 5.32
CA GLN A 196 -11.87 10.95 5.47
C GLN A 196 -12.81 10.58 6.61
N SER A 197 -13.13 9.30 6.80
CA SER A 197 -13.99 8.84 7.90
C SER A 197 -13.39 9.18 9.27
N LEU A 198 -12.09 8.91 9.43
CA LEU A 198 -11.38 9.14 10.69
C LEU A 198 -11.15 10.64 10.97
N LEU A 199 -10.78 11.40 9.94
CA LEU A 199 -10.55 12.85 10.07
C LEU A 199 -11.86 13.61 10.31
N SER A 200 -12.98 13.20 9.70
CA SER A 200 -14.30 13.81 9.95
C SER A 200 -14.81 13.53 11.36
N THR A 201 -14.59 12.32 11.89
CA THR A 201 -14.98 11.96 13.27
C THR A 201 -14.28 12.83 14.31
N LYS A 202 -13.04 13.28 14.03
CA LYS A 202 -12.29 14.17 14.91
C LYS A 202 -12.81 15.61 14.90
N ALA A 203 -13.37 16.09 13.78
CA ALA A 203 -13.95 17.43 13.69
C ALA A 203 -15.25 17.59 14.49
N ASP A 204 -16.01 16.49 14.65
CA ASP A 204 -17.32 16.50 15.32
C ASP A 204 -17.25 16.18 16.84
N SER A 205 -16.06 15.94 17.40
CA SER A 205 -15.89 15.68 18.84
C SER A 205 -15.54 16.99 19.58
N PRO A 206 -16.41 17.52 20.47
CA PRO A 206 -16.10 18.72 21.23
C PRO A 206 -14.96 18.45 22.23
N SER A 207 -14.01 19.39 22.29
CA SER A 207 -12.94 19.42 23.30
C SER A 207 -13.47 19.70 24.70
#